data_AF-A0A4W5KC64-F1
#
_entry.id   AF-A0A4W5KC64-F1
#
_cell.length_a   1.000
_cell.length_b   1.000
_cell.length_c   1.000
_cell.angle_alpha   90.00
_cell.angle_beta   90.00
_cell.angle_gamma   90.00
#
_symmetry.space_group_name_H-M   'P 1'
#
loop_
_entity.id
_entity.type
_entity.pdbx_description
1 polymer ?
#
loop_
_entity_poly.entity_id
_entity_poly.type
_entity_poly.pdbx_seq_one_letter_code
_entity_poly.pdbx_strand_id
1 'polypeptide(L)'
;TTQLLSPLTLALLIKGVQTVCVVFLRYDRVVDLRSFSLSLHSDVVRLERPDLEEQRNQLIVRINADRNQLKAIEDRILKLLFNSKGNILDNEELVQTLQESKVTSEAIKHRLEEAEATELMINAARERYRPVATRGSVMYFVIASLSEIDPMYQFSLKYFKQSSVLEERLQILLDQTLLTSYTNVSRGLFEQHKTIYR
;
A
#
# COMPACT_ATOMS: atom_id res chain seq x y z
N THR A 1 -1.63 -45.04 12.24
CA THR A 1 -0.54 -44.44 13.04
C THR A 1 -0.66 -42.93 12.96
N THR A 2 -1.48 -42.38 13.85
CA THR A 2 -1.80 -40.96 13.95
C THR A 2 -0.79 -40.31 14.90
N GLN A 3 0.19 -39.58 14.38
CA GLN A 3 1.06 -38.75 15.23
C GLN A 3 0.39 -37.39 15.44
N LEU A 4 -0.12 -37.17 16.65
CA LEU A 4 -0.44 -35.84 17.15
C LEU A 4 0.86 -35.01 17.16
N LEU A 5 0.91 -33.96 16.35
CA LEU A 5 1.98 -32.96 16.42
C LEU A 5 1.96 -32.31 17.81
N SER A 6 3.12 -32.27 18.47
CA SER A 6 3.29 -31.72 19.81
C SER A 6 2.86 -30.24 19.89
N PRO A 7 2.43 -29.75 21.07
CA PRO A 7 2.05 -28.34 21.25
C PRO A 7 3.20 -27.35 20.97
N LEU A 8 4.46 -27.80 21.00
CA LEU A 8 5.61 -26.98 20.60
C LEU A 8 5.64 -26.73 19.08
N THR A 9 5.25 -27.71 18.25
CA THR A 9 5.20 -27.56 16.79
C THR A 9 4.07 -26.64 16.36
N LEU A 10 2.93 -26.66 17.08
CA LEU A 10 1.83 -25.71 16.85
C LEU A 10 2.22 -24.29 17.30
N ALA A 11 2.98 -24.16 18.39
CA ALA A 11 3.50 -22.88 18.87
C ALA A 11 4.57 -22.29 17.93
N LEU A 12 5.39 -23.12 17.29
CA LEU A 12 6.31 -22.70 16.23
C LEU A 12 5.59 -22.27 14.95
N LEU A 13 4.44 -22.88 14.63
CA LEU A 13 3.58 -22.43 13.53
C LEU A 13 2.96 -21.06 13.81
N ILE A 14 2.57 -20.77 15.05
CA ILE A 14 1.99 -19.47 15.46
C ILE A 14 3.08 -18.40 15.62
N LYS A 15 4.28 -18.74 16.12
CA LYS A 15 5.41 -17.80 16.22
C LYS A 15 6.20 -17.65 14.91
N GLY A 16 6.08 -18.59 13.98
CA GLY A 16 6.75 -18.58 12.68
C GLY A 16 6.04 -17.77 11.60
N VAL A 17 4.82 -17.26 11.86
CA VAL A 17 4.03 -16.45 10.89
C VAL A 17 4.72 -15.13 10.51
N GLN A 18 5.74 -14.69 11.26
CA GLN A 18 6.57 -13.55 10.87
C GLN A 18 7.65 -13.86 9.82
N THR A 19 7.88 -15.13 9.46
CA THR A 19 8.97 -15.51 8.53
C THR A 19 8.57 -16.63 7.57
N VAL A 20 7.32 -16.67 7.10
CA VAL A 20 6.96 -17.55 5.98
C VAL A 20 6.95 -16.73 4.69
N CYS A 21 8.15 -16.53 4.13
CA CYS A 21 8.29 -16.48 2.68
C CYS A 21 7.85 -17.85 2.18
N VAL A 22 6.63 -17.98 1.67
CA VAL A 22 6.21 -19.20 0.97
C VAL A 22 7.07 -19.28 -0.29
N VAL A 23 8.12 -20.11 -0.23
CA VAL A 23 8.97 -20.45 -1.37
C VAL A 23 8.15 -21.33 -2.30
N PHE A 24 7.54 -20.74 -3.32
CA PHE A 24 7.00 -21.50 -4.45
C PHE A 24 8.02 -21.46 -5.59
N LEU A 25 8.84 -22.52 -5.67
CA LEU A 25 9.74 -22.75 -6.81
C LEU A 25 8.96 -23.41 -7.94
N ARG A 26 8.49 -22.61 -8.91
CA ARG A 26 8.44 -22.94 -10.35
C ARG A 26 7.83 -21.76 -11.12
N TYR A 27 8.71 -21.05 -11.84
CA TYR A 27 8.44 -20.09 -12.91
C TYR A 27 7.50 -18.90 -12.60
N ASP A 28 8.14 -17.73 -12.48
CA ASP A 28 7.65 -16.35 -12.41
C ASP A 28 7.02 -15.81 -11.10
N ARG A 29 7.75 -14.84 -10.50
CA ARG A 29 7.48 -13.98 -9.32
C ARG A 29 7.00 -14.68 -8.05
N VAL A 30 7.92 -14.83 -7.10
CA VAL A 30 7.57 -15.04 -5.68
C VAL A 30 6.79 -13.81 -5.20
N VAL A 31 5.52 -14.01 -4.86
CA VAL A 31 4.69 -12.96 -4.25
C VAL A 31 4.89 -13.04 -2.74
N ASP A 32 5.59 -12.07 -2.16
CA ASP A 32 5.73 -11.92 -0.70
C ASP A 32 4.37 -11.52 -0.08
N LEU A 33 4.02 -12.10 1.06
CA LEU A 33 2.78 -11.82 1.80
C LEU A 33 2.62 -10.32 2.08
N ARG A 34 3.72 -9.65 2.44
CA ARG A 34 3.75 -8.21 2.73
C ARG A 34 3.45 -7.40 1.48
N SER A 35 4.12 -7.71 0.37
CA SER A 35 3.90 -7.05 -0.92
C SER A 35 2.47 -7.24 -1.41
N PHE A 36 1.90 -8.44 -1.22
CA PHE A 36 0.53 -8.72 -1.58
C PHE A 36 -0.49 -7.97 -0.71
N SER A 37 -0.25 -7.93 0.60
CA SER A 37 -1.08 -7.16 1.54
C SER A 37 -1.09 -5.67 1.19
N LEU A 38 0.05 -5.11 0.79
CA LEU A 38 0.13 -3.71 0.34
C LEU A 38 -0.65 -3.47 -0.96
N SER A 39 -0.58 -4.41 -1.92
CA SER A 39 -1.39 -4.31 -3.15
C SER A 39 -2.88 -4.37 -2.86
N LEU A 40 -3.32 -5.31 -2.03
CA LEU A 40 -4.73 -5.42 -1.60
C LEU A 40 -5.20 -4.18 -0.86
N HIS A 41 -4.35 -3.61 -0.01
CA HIS A 41 -4.66 -2.38 0.71
C HIS A 41 -4.96 -1.23 -0.25
N SER A 42 -4.10 -1.03 -1.26
CA SER A 42 -4.32 -0.01 -2.28
C SER A 42 -5.59 -0.27 -3.10
N ASP A 43 -5.88 -1.53 -3.45
CA ASP A 43 -7.06 -1.88 -4.21
C ASP A 43 -8.36 -1.64 -3.41
N VAL A 44 -8.38 -2.01 -2.13
CA VAL A 44 -9.52 -1.81 -1.22
C VAL A 44 -9.78 -0.32 -1.01
N VAL A 45 -8.75 0.48 -0.73
CA VAL A 45 -8.92 1.93 -0.56
C VAL A 45 -9.46 2.58 -1.83
N ARG A 46 -8.96 2.18 -3.01
CA ARG A 46 -9.44 2.70 -4.30
C ARG A 46 -10.90 2.36 -4.56
N LEU A 47 -11.37 1.19 -4.14
CA LEU A 47 -12.75 0.76 -4.31
C LEU A 47 -13.69 1.48 -3.32
N GLU A 48 -13.30 1.55 -2.05
CA GLU A 48 -14.15 2.07 -0.96
C GLU A 48 -14.18 3.60 -0.85
N ARG A 49 -13.06 4.24 -1.21
CA ARG A 49 -12.83 5.69 -1.09
C ARG A 49 -12.01 6.21 -2.27
N PRO A 50 -12.57 6.22 -3.49
CA PRO A 50 -11.88 6.77 -4.66
C PRO A 50 -11.56 8.27 -4.50
N ASP A 51 -12.37 8.99 -3.74
CA ASP A 51 -12.17 10.39 -3.36
C ASP A 51 -10.86 10.62 -2.59
N LEU A 52 -10.51 9.74 -1.65
CA LEU A 52 -9.25 9.82 -0.90
C LEU A 52 -8.03 9.56 -1.79
N GLU A 53 -8.13 8.63 -2.73
CA GLU A 53 -7.03 8.35 -3.67
C GLU A 53 -6.85 9.50 -4.66
N GLU A 54 -7.93 10.14 -5.12
CA GLU A 54 -7.84 11.33 -5.95
C GLU A 54 -7.19 12.51 -5.20
N GLN A 55 -7.62 12.78 -3.97
CA GLN A 55 -7.01 13.81 -3.12
C GLN A 55 -5.52 13.55 -2.89
N ARG A 56 -5.14 12.30 -2.61
CA ARG A 56 -3.74 11.89 -2.47
C ARG A 56 -2.93 12.16 -3.74
N ASN A 57 -3.46 11.79 -4.91
CA ASN A 57 -2.78 11.99 -6.17
C ASN A 57 -2.59 13.48 -6.49
N GLN A 58 -3.62 14.30 -6.27
CA GLN A 58 -3.53 15.75 -6.42
C GLN A 58 -2.49 16.35 -5.46
N LEU A 59 -2.46 15.88 -4.20
CA LEU A 59 -1.49 16.33 -3.20
C LEU A 59 -0.05 16.02 -3.61
N ILE A 60 0.21 14.80 -4.11
CA ILE A 60 1.54 14.40 -4.60
C ILE A 60 2.00 15.29 -5.76
N VAL A 61 1.09 15.59 -6.71
CA VAL A 61 1.41 16.49 -7.83
C VAL A 61 1.77 17.89 -7.32
N ARG A 62 1.00 18.44 -6.37
CA ARG A 62 1.27 19.75 -5.77
C ARG A 62 2.61 19.78 -5.03
N ILE A 63 2.88 18.79 -4.18
CA ILE A 63 4.14 18.66 -3.44
C ILE A 63 5.33 18.61 -4.41
N ASN A 64 5.22 17.83 -5.50
CA ASN A 64 6.28 17.75 -6.50
C ASN A 64 6.48 19.08 -7.25
N ALA A 65 5.39 19.79 -7.58
CA ALA A 65 5.47 21.11 -8.20
C ALA A 65 6.15 22.14 -7.28
N ASP A 66 5.74 22.20 -6.01
CA ASP A 66 6.32 23.09 -5.01
C ASP A 66 7.81 22.78 -4.74
N ARG A 67 8.19 21.50 -4.64
CA ARG A 67 9.61 21.09 -4.53
C ARG A 67 10.43 21.49 -5.75
N ASN A 68 9.90 21.32 -6.95
CA ASN A 68 10.57 21.74 -8.18
C ASN A 68 10.73 23.27 -8.23
N GLN A 69 9.72 24.02 -7.78
CA GLN A 69 9.78 25.47 -7.72
C GLN A 69 10.84 25.96 -6.72
N LEU A 70 10.94 25.33 -5.54
CA LEU A 70 12.01 25.62 -4.58
C LEU A 70 13.40 25.40 -5.19
N LYS A 71 13.61 24.26 -5.86
CA LYS A 71 14.87 23.96 -6.53
C LYS A 71 15.20 24.98 -7.62
N ALA A 72 14.20 25.40 -8.40
CA ALA A 72 14.39 26.43 -9.42
C ALA A 72 14.77 27.80 -8.83
N ILE A 73 14.22 28.15 -7.67
CA ILE A 73 14.60 29.36 -6.92
C ILE A 73 16.05 29.25 -6.43
N GLU A 74 16.43 28.11 -5.84
CA GLU A 74 17.82 27.85 -5.40
C GLU A 74 18.82 27.96 -6.55
N ASP A 75 18.54 27.31 -7.68
CA ASP A 75 19.38 27.36 -8.88
C ASP A 75 19.49 28.78 -9.43
N ARG A 76 18.41 29.58 -9.38
CA ARG A 76 18.42 30.99 -9.79
C ARG A 76 19.33 31.81 -8.88
N ILE A 77 19.22 31.65 -7.55
CA ILE A 77 20.07 32.35 -6.58
C ILE A 77 21.54 32.01 -6.81
N LEU A 78 21.88 30.74 -6.98
CA LEU A 78 23.26 30.29 -7.22
C LEU A 78 23.85 30.90 -8.50
N LYS A 79 23.06 30.94 -9.60
CA LYS A 79 23.48 31.57 -10.86
C LYS A 79 23.73 33.06 -10.70
N LEU A 80 22.85 33.76 -9.98
CA LEU A 80 22.96 35.20 -9.74
C LEU A 80 24.19 35.54 -8.89
N LEU A 81 24.46 34.77 -7.84
CA LEU A 81 25.66 34.92 -7.01
C LEU A 81 26.94 34.68 -7.81
N PHE A 82 26.97 33.62 -8.64
CA PHE A 82 28.12 33.29 -9.48
C PHE A 82 28.42 34.35 -10.55
N ASN A 83 27.39 34.95 -11.14
CA ASN A 83 27.55 35.95 -12.19
C ASN A 83 27.86 37.35 -11.64
N SER A 84 27.60 37.62 -10.36
CA SER A 84 27.92 38.90 -9.74
C SER A 84 29.44 39.08 -9.63
N LYS A 85 29.97 40.17 -10.20
CA LYS A 85 31.37 40.59 -10.08
C LYS A 85 31.41 41.95 -9.42
N GLY A 86 32.26 42.13 -8.40
CA GLY A 86 32.34 43.37 -7.61
C GLY A 86 31.63 43.27 -6.26
N ASN A 87 31.34 44.41 -5.62
CA ASN A 87 30.64 44.46 -4.35
C ASN A 87 29.16 44.12 -4.55
N ILE A 88 28.74 42.97 -4.03
CA ILE A 88 27.38 42.40 -4.16
C ILE A 88 26.30 43.35 -3.63
N LEU A 89 26.64 44.18 -2.65
CA LEU A 89 25.72 45.12 -2.01
C LEU A 89 25.34 46.31 -2.91
N ASP A 90 26.12 46.59 -3.96
CA ASP A 90 25.83 47.69 -4.89
C ASP A 90 24.92 47.25 -6.05
N ASN A 91 24.63 45.94 -6.14
CA ASN A 91 23.78 45.40 -7.19
C ASN A 91 22.32 45.33 -6.72
N GLU A 92 21.60 46.44 -6.91
CA GLU A 92 20.21 46.61 -6.49
C GLU A 92 19.27 45.54 -7.09
N GLU A 93 19.51 45.12 -8.34
CA GLU A 93 18.75 44.05 -9.01
C GLU A 93 18.93 42.69 -8.32
N LEU A 94 20.14 42.41 -7.83
CA LEU A 94 20.45 41.18 -7.09
C LEU A 94 19.76 41.17 -5.73
N VAL A 95 19.82 42.29 -5.00
CA VAL A 95 19.18 42.44 -3.69
C VAL A 95 17.67 42.29 -3.80
N GLN A 96 17.05 42.92 -4.81
CA GLN A 96 15.62 42.79 -5.06
C GLN A 96 15.23 41.33 -5.38
N THR A 97 15.96 40.68 -6.30
CA THR A 97 15.67 39.30 -6.68
C THR A 97 15.82 38.32 -5.51
N LEU A 98 16.82 38.54 -4.63
CA LEU A 98 17.01 37.74 -3.42
C LEU A 98 15.85 37.92 -2.44
N GLN A 99 15.37 39.15 -2.25
CA GLN A 99 14.25 39.44 -1.37
C GLN A 99 12.94 38.81 -1.89
N GLU A 100 12.66 38.93 -3.19
CA GLU A 100 11.51 38.27 -3.83
C GLU A 100 11.59 36.75 -3.75
N SER A 101 12.78 36.19 -3.97
CA SER A 101 13.03 34.74 -3.86
C SER A 101 12.84 34.24 -2.42
N LYS A 102 13.25 35.02 -1.42
CA LYS A 102 13.06 34.70 -0.01
C LYS A 102 11.58 34.63 0.35
N VAL A 103 10.81 35.67 0.02
CA VAL A 103 9.36 35.72 0.29
C VAL A 103 8.64 34.57 -0.39
N THR A 104 8.98 34.29 -1.66
CA THR A 104 8.36 33.20 -2.42
C THR A 104 8.74 31.82 -1.84
N SER A 105 10.00 31.62 -1.45
CA SER A 105 10.46 30.37 -0.83
C SER A 105 9.79 30.12 0.52
N GLU A 106 9.66 31.14 1.37
CA GLU A 106 8.94 31.06 2.65
C GLU A 106 7.46 30.69 2.43
N ALA A 107 6.79 31.29 1.45
CA ALA A 107 5.41 30.93 1.11
C ALA A 107 5.28 29.49 0.60
N ILE A 108 6.23 28.99 -0.19
CA ILE A 108 6.23 27.57 -0.63
C ILE A 108 6.46 26.63 0.54
N LYS A 109 7.39 26.96 1.46
CA LYS A 109 7.66 26.14 2.66
C LYS A 109 6.41 25.99 3.52
N HIS A 110 5.68 27.08 3.77
CA HIS A 110 4.42 27.02 4.51
C HIS A 110 3.39 26.11 3.83
N ARG A 111 3.24 26.18 2.49
CA ARG A 111 2.35 25.28 1.76
C ARG A 111 2.78 23.81 1.84
N LEU A 112 4.09 23.54 1.84
CA LEU A 112 4.61 22.18 2.00
C LEU A 112 4.31 21.62 3.40
N GLU A 113 4.42 22.45 4.45
CA GLU A 113 4.06 22.07 5.81
C GLU A 113 2.56 21.73 5.94
N GLU A 114 1.68 22.54 5.34
CA GLU A 114 0.25 22.25 5.25
C GLU A 114 -0.05 20.97 4.46
N ALA A 115 0.68 20.76 3.36
CA ALA A 115 0.55 19.57 2.53
C ALA A 115 0.98 18.31 3.27
N GLU A 116 2.05 18.37 4.07
CA GLU A 116 2.51 17.26 4.92
C GLU A 116 1.48 16.91 6.00
N ALA A 117 0.91 17.93 6.68
CA ALA A 117 -0.17 17.71 7.64
C ALA A 117 -1.39 17.03 6.98
N THR A 118 -1.75 17.46 5.77
CA THR A 118 -2.84 16.86 4.98
C THR A 118 -2.50 15.42 4.57
N GLU A 119 -1.26 15.14 4.17
CA GLU A 119 -0.80 13.80 3.81
C GLU A 119 -0.92 12.83 5.00
N LEU A 120 -0.56 13.29 6.20
CA LEU A 120 -0.71 12.50 7.43
C LEU A 120 -2.18 12.17 7.72
N MET A 121 -3.09 13.14 7.55
CA MET A 121 -4.52 12.90 7.73
C MET A 121 -5.07 11.88 6.71
N ILE A 122 -4.68 12.00 5.44
CA ILE A 122 -5.05 11.05 4.39
C ILE A 122 -4.51 9.65 4.73
N ASN A 123 -3.23 9.53 5.10
CA ASN A 123 -2.63 8.26 5.46
C ASN A 123 -3.32 7.62 6.67
N ALA A 124 -3.67 8.41 7.70
CA ALA A 124 -4.42 7.92 8.85
C ALA A 124 -5.83 7.40 8.46
N ALA A 125 -6.51 8.03 7.52
CA ALA A 125 -7.78 7.55 7.00
C ALA A 125 -7.61 6.22 6.22
N ARG A 126 -6.55 6.09 5.42
CA ARG A 126 -6.23 4.86 4.68
C ARG A 126 -5.90 3.71 5.62
N GLU A 127 -5.14 3.94 6.69
CA GLU A 127 -4.74 2.91 7.64
C GLU A 127 -5.92 2.16 8.29
N ARG A 128 -7.13 2.74 8.32
CA ARG A 128 -8.35 2.06 8.76
C ARG A 128 -8.68 0.80 7.95
N TYR A 129 -8.21 0.72 6.70
CA TYR A 129 -8.43 -0.41 5.80
C TYR A 129 -7.30 -1.45 5.84
N ARG A 130 -6.18 -1.17 6.53
CA ARG A 130 -5.05 -2.12 6.63
C ARG A 130 -5.46 -3.50 7.19
N PRO A 131 -6.29 -3.62 8.23
CA PRO A 131 -6.69 -4.93 8.77
C PRO A 131 -7.42 -5.81 7.74
N VAL A 132 -8.23 -5.20 6.87
CA VAL A 132 -8.96 -5.91 5.79
C VAL A 132 -7.96 -6.48 4.78
N ALA A 133 -6.99 -5.67 4.36
CA ALA A 133 -5.96 -6.10 3.41
C ALA A 133 -5.04 -7.19 3.97
N THR A 134 -4.68 -7.11 5.26
CA THR A 134 -3.89 -8.15 5.92
C THR A 134 -4.65 -9.47 6.00
N ARG A 135 -5.93 -9.45 6.41
CA ARG A 135 -6.76 -10.66 6.46
C ARG A 135 -7.02 -11.25 5.07
N GLY A 136 -7.32 -10.40 4.09
CA GLY A 136 -7.48 -10.82 2.69
C GLY A 136 -6.22 -11.46 2.12
N SER A 137 -5.04 -10.93 2.47
CA SER A 137 -3.76 -11.54 2.07
C SER A 137 -3.57 -12.93 2.67
N VAL A 138 -3.81 -13.09 3.97
CA VAL A 138 -3.74 -14.41 4.63
C VAL A 138 -4.71 -15.41 4.01
N MET A 139 -5.96 -15.01 3.74
CA MET A 139 -6.96 -15.86 3.10
C MET A 139 -6.49 -16.36 1.74
N TYR A 140 -5.93 -15.47 0.90
CA TYR A 140 -5.42 -15.85 -0.42
C TYR A 140 -4.31 -16.90 -0.31
N PHE A 141 -3.36 -16.73 0.61
CA PHE A 141 -2.29 -17.70 0.78
C PHE A 141 -2.80 -19.05 1.32
N VAL A 142 -3.79 -19.05 2.22
CA VAL A 142 -4.45 -20.31 2.66
C VAL A 142 -5.13 -21.01 1.48
N ILE A 143 -5.85 -20.27 0.62
CA ILE A 143 -6.50 -20.83 -0.58
C ILE A 143 -5.45 -21.33 -1.59
N ALA A 144 -4.34 -20.59 -1.77
CA ALA A 144 -3.25 -20.99 -2.66
C ALA A 144 -2.57 -22.28 -2.18
N SER A 145 -2.42 -22.46 -0.86
CA SER A 145 -1.89 -23.70 -0.27
C SER A 145 -2.80 -24.92 -0.46
N LEU A 146 -4.09 -24.77 -0.81
CA LEU A 146 -4.94 -25.91 -1.16
C LEU A 146 -4.46 -26.67 -2.40
N SER A 147 -3.71 -26.00 -3.28
CA SER A 147 -3.07 -26.65 -4.43
C SER A 147 -2.02 -27.71 -4.05
N GLU A 148 -1.51 -27.67 -2.82
CA GLU A 148 -0.60 -28.69 -2.28
C GLU A 148 -1.34 -29.99 -1.91
N ILE A 149 -2.64 -29.91 -1.64
CA ILE A 149 -3.50 -31.06 -1.34
C ILE A 149 -3.93 -31.73 -2.65
N ASP A 150 -4.42 -30.95 -3.61
CA ASP A 150 -4.79 -31.42 -4.93
C ASP A 150 -4.49 -30.33 -5.99
N PRO A 151 -3.75 -30.67 -7.07
CA PRO A 151 -3.48 -29.73 -8.17
C PRO A 151 -4.74 -29.10 -8.79
N MET A 152 -5.92 -29.71 -8.63
CA MET A 152 -7.19 -29.18 -9.10
C MET A 152 -7.67 -27.94 -8.32
N TYR A 153 -7.18 -27.71 -7.09
CA TYR A 153 -7.53 -26.54 -6.26
C TYR A 153 -6.66 -25.31 -6.54
N GLN A 154 -6.18 -25.17 -7.78
CA GLN A 154 -5.40 -24.02 -8.20
C GLN A 154 -6.31 -22.82 -8.53
N PHE A 155 -6.39 -21.87 -7.60
CA PHE A 155 -7.13 -20.62 -7.82
C PHE A 155 -6.23 -19.50 -8.31
N SER A 156 -6.63 -18.83 -9.40
CA SER A 156 -5.90 -17.66 -9.91
C SER A 156 -6.11 -16.44 -9.02
N LEU A 157 -5.09 -15.57 -8.94
CA LEU A 157 -5.21 -14.30 -8.23
C LEU A 157 -6.35 -13.42 -8.78
N LYS A 158 -6.59 -13.49 -10.09
CA LYS A 158 -7.68 -12.76 -10.76
C LYS A 158 -9.05 -13.22 -10.25
N TYR A 159 -9.23 -14.53 -10.05
CA TYR A 159 -10.47 -15.10 -9.51
C TYR A 159 -10.72 -14.64 -8.07
N PHE A 160 -9.68 -14.67 -7.22
CA PHE A 160 -9.77 -14.20 -5.84
C PHE A 160 -10.21 -12.74 -5.76
N LYS A 161 -9.55 -11.85 -6.51
CA LYS A 161 -9.87 -10.42 -6.54
C LYS A 161 -11.27 -10.11 -7.09
N GLN A 162 -11.87 -10.96 -7.92
CA GLN A 162 -13.23 -10.77 -8.43
C GLN A 162 -14.29 -11.19 -7.41
N SER A 163 -14.02 -12.24 -6.62
CA SER A 163 -14.96 -12.76 -5.63
C SER A 163 -15.08 -11.92 -4.37
N SER A 164 -14.09 -11.07 -4.08
CA SER A 164 -14.03 -10.21 -2.89
C SER A 164 -14.63 -8.81 -3.08
N VAL A 165 -15.24 -8.52 -4.25
CA VAL A 165 -15.69 -7.17 -4.65
C VAL A 165 -17.15 -6.89 -4.25
N LEU A 166 -17.76 -7.67 -3.35
CA LEU A 166 -19.15 -7.42 -2.97
C LEU A 166 -19.23 -6.34 -1.88
N GLU A 167 -19.71 -5.16 -2.27
CA GLU A 167 -19.98 -3.99 -1.41
C GLU A 167 -20.82 -4.35 -0.17
N GLU A 168 -20.25 -4.20 1.04
CA GLU A 168 -20.74 -3.31 2.11
C GLU A 168 -20.05 -3.56 3.48
N ARG A 169 -19.63 -2.46 4.12
CA ARG A 169 -19.30 -2.25 5.55
C ARG A 169 -18.20 -3.14 6.13
N LEU A 170 -17.06 -2.57 6.50
CA LEU A 170 -15.84 -3.20 7.05
C LEU A 170 -15.96 -4.47 7.93
N GLN A 171 -17.02 -4.64 8.74
CA GLN A 171 -17.31 -5.88 9.50
C GLN A 171 -18.09 -6.90 8.67
N ILE A 172 -19.11 -6.44 7.95
CA ILE A 172 -19.87 -7.21 6.97
C ILE A 172 -18.97 -7.61 5.80
N LEU A 173 -18.09 -6.74 5.28
CA LEU A 173 -17.05 -7.08 4.30
C LEU A 173 -16.17 -8.22 4.80
N LEU A 174 -15.77 -8.24 6.07
CA LEU A 174 -14.94 -9.32 6.59
C LEU A 174 -15.71 -10.64 6.65
N ASP A 175 -16.92 -10.64 7.21
CA ASP A 175 -17.74 -11.85 7.34
C ASP A 175 -18.27 -12.34 6.00
N GLN A 176 -18.69 -11.44 5.11
CA GLN A 176 -19.12 -11.74 3.74
C GLN A 176 -17.95 -12.16 2.85
N THR A 177 -16.77 -11.55 2.96
CA THR A 177 -15.59 -12.02 2.20
C THR A 177 -15.20 -13.42 2.63
N LEU A 178 -15.25 -13.70 3.94
CA LEU A 178 -14.98 -15.03 4.48
C LEU A 178 -16.04 -16.04 4.03
N LEU A 179 -17.32 -15.72 4.16
CA LEU A 179 -18.42 -16.60 3.73
C LEU A 179 -18.44 -16.81 2.21
N THR A 180 -18.17 -15.76 1.42
CA THR A 180 -18.13 -15.83 -0.05
C THR A 180 -16.91 -16.62 -0.53
N SER A 181 -15.73 -16.37 0.04
CA SER A 181 -14.54 -17.18 -0.25
C SER A 181 -14.76 -18.64 0.15
N TYR A 182 -15.30 -18.87 1.35
CA TYR A 182 -15.61 -20.21 1.85
C TYR A 182 -16.60 -20.94 0.94
N THR A 183 -17.72 -20.30 0.59
CA THR A 183 -18.74 -20.93 -0.25
C THR A 183 -18.22 -21.22 -1.66
N ASN A 184 -17.46 -20.30 -2.26
CA ASN A 184 -16.87 -20.49 -3.58
C ASN A 184 -15.84 -21.64 -3.59
N VAL A 185 -14.98 -21.71 -2.58
CA VAL A 185 -14.01 -22.79 -2.42
C VAL A 185 -14.71 -24.12 -2.11
N SER A 186 -15.70 -24.13 -1.21
CA SER A 186 -16.48 -25.32 -0.84
C SER A 186 -17.31 -25.90 -2.00
N ARG A 187 -17.70 -25.08 -2.97
CA ARG A 187 -18.40 -25.51 -4.19
C ARG A 187 -17.45 -26.20 -5.17
N GLY A 188 -16.17 -25.83 -5.16
CA GLY A 188 -15.12 -26.45 -5.98
C GLY A 188 -14.47 -27.69 -5.36
N LEU A 189 -14.66 -27.92 -4.05
CA LEU A 189 -14.10 -29.05 -3.31
C LEU A 189 -14.84 -30.37 -3.60
N PHE A 190 -14.07 -31.46 -3.74
CA PHE A 190 -14.62 -32.82 -3.83
C PHE A 190 -15.22 -33.23 -2.48
N GLU A 191 -16.25 -34.09 -2.50
CA GLU A 191 -16.97 -34.52 -1.28
C GLU A 191 -16.04 -35.06 -0.17
N GLN A 192 -14.95 -35.74 -0.54
CA GLN A 192 -13.99 -36.28 0.42
C GLN A 192 -13.23 -35.19 1.19
N HIS A 193 -12.97 -34.03 0.56
CA HIS A 193 -12.19 -32.93 1.14
C HIS A 193 -13.06 -31.86 1.80
N LYS A 194 -14.39 -31.89 1.60
CA LYS A 194 -15.33 -30.98 2.28
C LYS A 194 -15.27 -31.12 3.80
N THR A 195 -14.99 -32.31 4.33
CA THR A 195 -14.91 -32.58 5.77
C THR A 195 -13.71 -31.92 6.45
N ILE A 196 -12.62 -31.67 5.72
CA ILE A 196 -11.39 -31.04 6.24
C ILE A 196 -11.52 -29.52 6.27
N TYR A 197 -12.34 -28.96 5.36
CA TYR A 197 -12.53 -27.52 5.20
C TYR A 197 -13.66 -26.94 6.08
N ARG A 198 -14.57 -27.78 6.58
CA ARG A 198 -15.73 -27.42 7.39
C ARG A 198 -15.36 -27.12 8.84
#